data_AF-A0A916GUS8-F1
#
_entry.id   AF-A0A916GUS8-F1
#
_cell.length_a   1.000
_cell.length_b   1.000
_cell.length_c   1.000
_cell.angle_alpha   90.00
_cell.angle_beta   90.00
_cell.angle_gamma   90.00
#
_symmetry.space_group_name_H-M   'P 1'
#
loop_
_entity.id
_entity.type
_entity.pdbx_description
1 polymer ?
#
loop_
_entity_poly.entity_id
_entity_poly.type
_entity_poly.pdbx_seq_one_letter_code
_entity_poly.pdbx_strand_id
1 'polypeptide(L)'
;MRTRPHLAAISMLVLCAGAAPGEVLSGNVKYLDATSVARPARRVKVEMYAVIGGGGVFLGATRADISGDWSADVGPVPGATGYFVHYVADNDATTVGGSVGGAAYAIPQTGMPGSGTFAPFVIDTITSGGPVQNESRAFAVADAMQTSWLYAEMVRGSGPAKAATVFPGAGAFYSTGTSTIHIPQENRFAWDVIGHEYGHRLAHLDSLDMNPGGYHQFGTNNIGQPTPNHPVRSKLAGLRLAWGEGLGTYMGTAAQAMAPHPDSFSTGDTWYTSYDVDTPANTFHVNIETHDGSPEAGEGDETSVMRILWDLADGTGGSEAHDRVSLGHNTLYDMINDDIAGVDELDDLWDYLVTRPGATDALRIDYGAIFEQYGVSPHPMGVTFDGPPGMGFPAPTFEWERQNDDRNDLFNLIVFTDDLSSRILDIAVPGDTEFYTLTEPQWTTLLGSGFGNYKWVIAGSDTTTYTSGSYWSDARLVYIPSAGSLALLAVAGGAGLRRRRR
;
A
#
# COMPACT_ATOMS: atom_id res chain seq x y z
N MET A 1 -57.04 26.93 -24.72
CA MET A 1 -58.21 26.14 -24.27
C MET A 1 -58.66 25.21 -25.40
N ARG A 2 -58.26 23.94 -25.36
CA ARG A 2 -58.82 22.87 -26.19
C ARG A 2 -58.83 21.60 -25.34
N THR A 3 -60.04 21.16 -25.01
CA THR A 3 -60.37 19.97 -24.24
C THR A 3 -60.09 18.71 -25.06
N ARG A 4 -59.32 17.77 -24.51
CA ARG A 4 -59.19 16.39 -25.04
C ARG A 4 -60.21 15.48 -24.34
N PRO A 5 -60.84 14.52 -25.04
CA PRO A 5 -61.74 13.57 -24.42
C PRO A 5 -60.97 12.44 -23.73
N HIS A 6 -61.47 12.02 -22.58
CA HIS A 6 -61.04 10.82 -21.86
C HIS A 6 -61.41 9.57 -22.65
N LEU A 7 -60.41 8.80 -23.08
CA LEU A 7 -60.56 7.41 -23.49
C LEU A 7 -60.42 6.54 -22.24
N ALA A 8 -61.50 5.85 -21.89
CA ALA A 8 -61.52 4.85 -20.84
C ALA A 8 -60.65 3.64 -21.25
N ALA A 9 -59.59 3.38 -20.50
CA ALA A 9 -58.82 2.15 -20.62
C ALA A 9 -59.66 0.99 -20.05
N ILE A 10 -60.03 0.06 -20.92
CA ILE A 10 -60.56 -1.25 -20.53
C ILE A 10 -59.36 -2.04 -19.97
N SER A 11 -59.27 -2.14 -18.64
CA SER A 11 -58.37 -3.08 -17.98
C SER A 11 -58.82 -4.50 -18.31
N MET A 12 -58.14 -5.11 -19.27
CA MET A 12 -58.22 -6.54 -19.54
C MET A 12 -57.45 -7.25 -18.42
N LEU A 13 -58.19 -7.70 -17.39
CA LEU A 13 -57.66 -8.56 -16.33
C LEU A 13 -57.32 -9.92 -16.96
N VAL A 14 -56.09 -10.07 -17.46
CA VAL A 14 -55.53 -11.37 -17.77
C VAL A 14 -55.31 -12.06 -16.43
N LEU A 15 -56.21 -12.98 -16.11
CA LEU A 15 -55.95 -14.03 -15.12
C LEU A 15 -54.77 -14.86 -15.65
N CYS A 16 -53.54 -14.47 -15.29
CA CYS A 16 -52.41 -15.39 -15.35
C CYS A 16 -52.77 -16.55 -14.41
N ALA A 17 -53.06 -17.71 -14.98
CA ALA A 17 -53.05 -18.96 -14.25
C ALA A 17 -51.73 -19.00 -13.47
N GLY A 18 -51.82 -19.16 -12.14
CA GLY A 18 -50.66 -19.15 -11.26
C GLY A 18 -49.59 -20.06 -11.84
N ALA A 19 -48.44 -19.48 -12.20
CA ALA A 19 -47.26 -20.27 -12.47
C ALA A 19 -47.06 -21.17 -11.24
N ALA A 20 -46.88 -22.47 -11.47
CA ALA A 20 -46.43 -23.35 -10.40
C ALA A 20 -45.22 -22.67 -9.73
N PRO A 21 -45.10 -22.69 -8.39
CA PRO A 21 -43.97 -22.07 -7.70
C PRO A 21 -42.67 -22.55 -8.37
N GLY A 22 -41.84 -21.59 -8.80
CA GLY A 22 -40.57 -21.86 -9.45
C GLY A 22 -39.68 -22.70 -8.55
N GLU A 23 -38.87 -23.59 -9.14
CA GLU A 23 -37.89 -24.34 -8.39
C GLU A 23 -36.73 -23.38 -8.07
N VAL A 24 -36.56 -23.09 -6.78
CA VAL A 24 -35.43 -22.28 -6.30
C VAL A 24 -34.33 -23.22 -5.85
N LEU A 25 -33.13 -23.00 -6.36
CA LEU A 25 -31.90 -23.63 -5.90
C LEU A 25 -31.14 -22.62 -5.04
N SER A 26 -30.67 -23.04 -3.88
CA SER A 26 -29.83 -22.22 -3.03
C SER A 26 -28.73 -23.03 -2.35
N GLY A 27 -27.72 -22.38 -1.80
CA GLY A 27 -26.65 -23.06 -1.08
C GLY A 27 -25.67 -22.09 -0.44
N ASN A 28 -24.64 -22.64 0.19
CA ASN A 28 -23.53 -21.89 0.77
C ASN A 28 -22.22 -22.55 0.35
N VAL A 29 -21.26 -21.75 -0.13
CA VAL A 29 -19.94 -22.22 -0.54
C VAL A 29 -18.82 -21.56 0.27
N LYS A 30 -17.90 -22.39 0.73
CA LYS A 30 -16.71 -22.01 1.49
C LYS A 30 -15.47 -22.69 0.93
N TYR A 31 -14.31 -22.18 1.29
CA TYR A 31 -13.02 -22.82 1.02
C TYR A 31 -12.21 -22.91 2.33
N LEU A 32 -11.28 -23.87 2.44
CA LEU A 32 -10.35 -23.90 3.58
C LEU A 32 -9.21 -22.89 3.35
N ASP A 33 -8.85 -22.10 4.37
CA ASP A 33 -7.66 -21.26 4.30
C ASP A 33 -6.37 -22.03 4.67
N ALA A 34 -5.22 -21.35 4.73
CA ALA A 34 -3.95 -21.96 5.12
C ALA A 34 -3.98 -22.67 6.49
N THR A 35 -4.91 -22.29 7.37
CA THR A 35 -5.07 -22.79 8.74
C THR A 35 -6.15 -23.86 8.88
N SER A 36 -6.69 -24.38 7.76
CA SER A 36 -7.83 -25.32 7.75
C SER A 36 -9.14 -24.75 8.31
N VAL A 37 -9.28 -23.42 8.34
CA VAL A 37 -10.54 -22.77 8.73
C VAL A 37 -11.37 -22.50 7.47
N ALA A 38 -12.66 -22.84 7.51
CA ALA A 38 -13.57 -22.62 6.41
C ALA A 38 -13.98 -21.13 6.30
N ARG A 39 -13.62 -20.50 5.18
CA ARG A 39 -13.93 -19.10 4.85
C ARG A 39 -14.96 -19.02 3.71
N PRO A 40 -15.81 -17.98 3.67
CA PRO A 40 -16.72 -17.77 2.55
C PRO A 40 -15.98 -17.72 1.21
N ALA A 41 -16.45 -18.43 0.18
CA ALA A 41 -15.98 -18.19 -1.17
C ALA A 41 -16.76 -17.00 -1.76
N ARG A 42 -16.23 -15.79 -1.59
CA ARG A 42 -17.01 -14.56 -1.81
C ARG A 42 -17.22 -14.30 -3.30
N ARG A 43 -18.47 -14.00 -3.66
CA ARG A 43 -18.84 -13.51 -5.01
C ARG A 43 -18.53 -14.47 -6.16
N VAL A 44 -18.16 -15.71 -5.86
CA VAL A 44 -17.85 -16.73 -6.86
C VAL A 44 -19.06 -17.05 -7.71
N LYS A 45 -18.83 -17.36 -8.99
CA LYS A 45 -19.87 -17.77 -9.92
C LYS A 45 -20.33 -19.19 -9.58
N VAL A 46 -21.63 -19.40 -9.59
CA VAL A 46 -22.29 -20.69 -9.39
C VAL A 46 -23.05 -21.05 -10.65
N GLU A 47 -22.62 -22.09 -11.36
CA GLU A 47 -23.32 -22.62 -12.53
C GLU A 47 -24.22 -23.77 -12.11
N MET A 48 -25.47 -23.76 -12.56
CA MET A 48 -26.49 -24.74 -12.15
C MET A 48 -26.88 -25.63 -13.32
N TYR A 49 -27.06 -26.91 -13.02
CA TYR A 49 -27.39 -27.94 -14.01
C TYR A 49 -28.50 -28.86 -13.51
N ALA A 50 -29.44 -29.20 -14.38
CA ALA A 50 -30.41 -30.27 -14.16
C ALA A 50 -29.88 -31.60 -14.71
N VAL A 51 -30.16 -32.70 -14.01
CA VAL A 51 -29.91 -34.05 -14.49
C VAL A 51 -31.13 -34.52 -15.28
N ILE A 52 -31.01 -34.63 -16.60
CA ILE A 52 -32.07 -35.09 -17.51
C ILE A 52 -31.54 -36.26 -18.34
N GLY A 53 -32.21 -37.41 -18.26
CA GLY A 53 -31.81 -38.60 -19.03
C GLY A 53 -30.39 -39.09 -18.74
N GLY A 54 -29.86 -38.79 -17.54
CA GLY A 54 -28.49 -39.12 -17.13
C GLY A 54 -27.41 -38.10 -17.56
N GLY A 55 -27.78 -37.04 -18.27
CA GLY A 55 -26.87 -35.95 -18.66
C GLY A 55 -27.15 -34.64 -17.89
N GLY A 56 -26.16 -33.75 -17.84
CA GLY A 56 -26.31 -32.40 -17.27
C GLY A 56 -26.78 -31.39 -18.30
N VAL A 57 -27.86 -30.66 -18.00
CA VAL A 57 -28.39 -29.56 -18.80
C VAL A 57 -28.19 -28.25 -18.04
N PHE A 58 -27.44 -27.31 -18.61
CA PHE A 58 -27.17 -26.01 -18.01
C PHE A 58 -28.47 -25.19 -17.89
N LEU A 59 -28.73 -24.67 -16.69
CA LEU A 59 -29.93 -23.90 -16.37
C LEU A 59 -29.64 -22.40 -16.29
N GLY A 60 -28.42 -22.03 -15.94
CA GLY A 60 -28.01 -20.65 -15.73
C GLY A 60 -26.89 -20.54 -14.70
N ALA A 61 -26.51 -19.30 -14.41
CA ALA A 61 -25.52 -19.00 -13.39
C ALA A 61 -26.00 -17.88 -12.47
N THR A 62 -25.56 -17.91 -11.23
CA THR A 62 -25.70 -16.84 -10.23
C THR A 62 -24.34 -16.54 -9.59
N ARG A 63 -24.30 -15.62 -8.64
CA ARG A 63 -23.12 -15.36 -7.80
C ARG A 63 -23.46 -15.62 -6.35
N ALA A 64 -22.46 -16.10 -5.60
CA ALA A 64 -22.51 -16.04 -4.15
C ALA A 64 -22.47 -14.58 -3.67
N ASP A 65 -22.93 -14.33 -2.46
CA ASP A 65 -22.73 -13.06 -1.76
C ASP A 65 -21.40 -13.06 -1.00
N ILE A 66 -21.22 -12.09 -0.09
CA ILE A 66 -20.01 -11.95 0.74
C ILE A 66 -19.91 -13.02 1.85
N SER A 67 -21.01 -13.70 2.17
CA SER A 67 -21.06 -14.81 3.12
C SER A 67 -20.96 -16.18 2.44
N GLY A 68 -20.86 -16.18 1.10
CA GLY A 68 -20.81 -17.40 0.29
C GLY A 68 -22.20 -17.99 0.02
N ASP A 69 -23.27 -17.31 0.43
CA ASP A 69 -24.65 -17.74 0.19
C ASP A 69 -25.07 -17.41 -1.23
N TRP A 70 -25.85 -18.29 -1.86
CA TRP A 70 -26.37 -18.06 -3.20
C TRP A 70 -27.79 -18.61 -3.33
N SER A 71 -28.56 -18.02 -4.25
CA SER A 71 -29.91 -18.47 -4.60
C SER A 71 -30.23 -18.10 -6.04
N ALA A 72 -30.98 -18.95 -6.73
CA ALA A 72 -31.48 -18.69 -8.07
C ALA A 72 -32.80 -19.43 -8.31
N ASP A 73 -33.75 -18.74 -8.93
CA ASP A 73 -34.95 -19.36 -9.49
C ASP A 73 -34.59 -19.96 -10.85
N VAL A 74 -34.67 -21.28 -10.97
CA VAL A 74 -34.41 -22.00 -12.23
C VAL A 74 -35.70 -22.38 -12.96
N GLY A 75 -36.86 -22.02 -12.39
CA GLY A 75 -38.17 -22.43 -12.89
C GLY A 75 -38.39 -23.94 -12.83
N PRO A 76 -39.59 -24.42 -13.21
CA PRO A 76 -39.84 -25.84 -13.34
C PRO A 76 -38.98 -26.43 -14.46
N VAL A 77 -38.30 -27.55 -14.19
CA VAL A 77 -37.47 -28.26 -15.18
C VAL A 77 -38.05 -29.65 -15.48
N PRO A 78 -38.91 -29.80 -16.50
CA PRO A 78 -39.58 -31.07 -16.79
C PRO A 78 -38.59 -32.20 -17.07
N GLY A 79 -38.78 -33.32 -16.37
CA GLY A 79 -37.93 -34.51 -16.54
C GLY A 79 -36.59 -34.44 -15.81
N ALA A 80 -36.33 -33.39 -15.01
CA ALA A 80 -35.20 -33.36 -14.10
C ALA A 80 -35.35 -34.45 -13.03
N THR A 81 -34.31 -35.28 -12.87
CA THR A 81 -34.21 -36.27 -11.80
C THR A 81 -33.36 -35.79 -10.62
N GLY A 82 -32.76 -34.61 -10.74
CA GLY A 82 -31.96 -33.95 -9.71
C GLY A 82 -31.19 -32.76 -10.27
N TYR A 83 -30.42 -32.12 -9.41
CA TYR A 83 -29.59 -30.96 -9.73
C TYR A 83 -28.15 -31.16 -9.26
N PHE A 84 -27.22 -30.47 -9.91
CA PHE A 84 -25.86 -30.28 -9.43
C PHE A 84 -25.39 -28.87 -9.78
N VAL A 85 -24.36 -28.41 -9.09
CA VAL A 85 -23.76 -27.09 -9.34
C VAL A 85 -22.27 -27.22 -9.60
N HIS A 86 -21.73 -26.31 -10.39
CA HIS A 86 -20.30 -26.03 -10.43
C HIS A 86 -20.04 -24.69 -9.76
N TYR A 87 -19.21 -24.70 -8.73
CA TYR A 87 -18.61 -23.49 -8.20
C TYR A 87 -17.41 -23.16 -9.09
N VAL A 88 -17.30 -21.92 -9.53
CA VAL A 88 -16.27 -21.47 -10.47
C VAL A 88 -15.42 -20.40 -9.79
N ALA A 89 -14.09 -20.50 -9.86
CA ALA A 89 -13.13 -19.51 -9.36
C ALA A 89 -13.13 -18.24 -10.24
N ASP A 90 -14.29 -17.59 -10.28
CA ASP A 90 -14.63 -16.41 -11.06
C ASP A 90 -15.51 -15.51 -10.19
N ASN A 91 -15.04 -14.33 -9.85
CA ASN A 91 -15.79 -13.31 -9.08
C ASN A 91 -15.78 -11.96 -9.81
N ASP A 92 -16.07 -10.87 -9.11
CA ASP A 92 -16.09 -9.54 -9.72
C ASP A 92 -14.66 -9.06 -10.03
N ALA A 93 -13.68 -9.49 -9.22
CA ALA A 93 -12.28 -9.13 -9.35
C ALA A 93 -11.52 -9.89 -10.44
N THR A 94 -11.71 -11.21 -10.53
CA THR A 94 -10.87 -12.08 -11.33
C THR A 94 -11.60 -13.29 -11.93
N THR A 95 -11.04 -13.80 -13.02
CA THR A 95 -11.24 -15.18 -13.49
C THR A 95 -9.91 -15.94 -13.32
N VAL A 96 -9.88 -16.96 -12.47
CA VAL A 96 -8.68 -17.76 -12.17
C VAL A 96 -8.66 -19.04 -12.99
N GLY A 97 -7.62 -19.25 -13.80
CA GLY A 97 -7.45 -20.45 -14.61
C GLY A 97 -5.98 -20.79 -14.89
N GLY A 98 -5.74 -21.95 -15.50
CA GLY A 98 -4.37 -22.45 -15.75
C GLY A 98 -3.60 -21.77 -16.88
N SER A 99 -4.23 -20.86 -17.63
CA SER A 99 -3.59 -20.15 -18.75
C SER A 99 -4.35 -18.87 -19.10
N VAL A 100 -3.67 -17.94 -19.77
CA VAL A 100 -4.28 -16.70 -20.28
C VAL A 100 -5.38 -17.04 -21.28
N GLY A 101 -6.60 -16.56 -21.02
CA GLY A 101 -7.78 -16.86 -21.84
C GLY A 101 -8.30 -18.29 -21.72
N GLY A 102 -7.75 -19.09 -20.80
CA GLY A 102 -8.24 -20.43 -20.49
C GLY A 102 -9.55 -20.41 -19.71
N ALA A 103 -10.18 -21.58 -19.59
CA ALA A 103 -11.36 -21.74 -18.76
C ALA A 103 -11.00 -21.53 -17.28
N ALA A 104 -11.92 -20.89 -16.56
CA ALA A 104 -11.84 -20.77 -15.11
C ALA A 104 -11.88 -22.15 -14.46
N TYR A 105 -11.18 -22.30 -13.35
CA TYR A 105 -11.29 -23.51 -12.55
C TYR A 105 -12.69 -23.66 -11.95
N ALA A 106 -13.19 -24.90 -11.92
CA ALA A 106 -14.52 -25.20 -11.42
C ALA A 106 -14.55 -26.51 -10.62
N ILE A 107 -15.26 -26.51 -9.49
CA ILE A 107 -15.46 -27.67 -8.62
C ILE A 107 -16.94 -28.04 -8.64
N PRO A 108 -17.30 -29.28 -9.05
CA PRO A 108 -18.68 -29.74 -9.00
C PRO A 108 -19.09 -30.14 -7.57
N GLN A 109 -20.31 -29.77 -7.17
CA GLN A 109 -21.03 -30.39 -6.06
C GLN A 109 -22.20 -31.18 -6.63
N THR A 110 -22.11 -32.50 -6.52
CA THR A 110 -23.16 -33.40 -7.01
C THR A 110 -24.35 -33.45 -6.06
N GLY A 111 -25.55 -33.42 -6.65
CA GLY A 111 -26.74 -34.07 -6.09
C GLY A 111 -27.57 -33.24 -5.12
N MET A 112 -28.76 -32.87 -5.59
CA MET A 112 -29.99 -33.00 -4.82
C MET A 112 -31.11 -33.61 -5.68
N PRO A 113 -31.88 -34.58 -5.18
CA PRO A 113 -33.09 -35.02 -5.84
C PRO A 113 -34.19 -33.96 -5.66
N GLY A 114 -34.47 -33.19 -6.73
CA GLY A 114 -35.53 -32.16 -6.76
C GLY A 114 -35.07 -30.75 -6.32
N SER A 115 -36.01 -29.80 -6.28
CA SER A 115 -35.80 -28.42 -5.84
C SER A 115 -35.40 -28.33 -4.36
N GLY A 116 -34.51 -27.41 -3.98
CA GLY A 116 -34.17 -27.19 -2.57
C GLY A 116 -32.84 -26.49 -2.33
N THR A 117 -32.39 -26.52 -1.08
CA THR A 117 -31.14 -25.90 -0.61
C THR A 117 -30.03 -26.95 -0.53
N PHE A 118 -28.97 -26.75 -1.31
CA PHE A 118 -27.76 -27.56 -1.27
C PHE A 118 -27.16 -27.48 0.13
N ALA A 119 -26.68 -28.63 0.63
CA ALA A 119 -25.91 -28.64 1.86
C ALA A 119 -24.68 -27.71 1.72
N PRO A 120 -24.29 -26.99 2.78
CA PRO A 120 -23.08 -26.17 2.75
C PRO A 120 -21.88 -26.96 2.22
N PHE A 121 -21.18 -26.37 1.27
CA PHE A 121 -20.06 -27.00 0.58
C PHE A 121 -18.76 -26.33 0.98
N VAL A 122 -17.78 -27.12 1.42
CA VAL A 122 -16.44 -26.65 1.77
C VAL A 122 -15.46 -27.24 0.77
N ILE A 123 -14.85 -26.37 -0.03
CA ILE A 123 -13.80 -26.70 -0.99
C ILE A 123 -12.51 -26.94 -0.21
N ASP A 124 -11.97 -28.15 -0.31
CA ASP A 124 -10.68 -28.50 0.31
C ASP A 124 -9.50 -28.04 -0.56
N THR A 125 -8.92 -26.92 -0.15
CA THR A 125 -7.75 -26.28 -0.76
C THR A 125 -6.42 -26.82 -0.22
N ILE A 126 -6.44 -27.63 0.84
CA ILE A 126 -5.25 -28.05 1.59
C ILE A 126 -4.86 -29.47 1.20
N THR A 127 -5.76 -30.44 1.38
CA THR A 127 -5.41 -31.86 1.40
C THR A 127 -5.67 -32.61 0.11
N SER A 128 -6.28 -31.97 -0.89
CA SER A 128 -6.49 -32.60 -2.19
C SER A 128 -5.14 -33.07 -2.75
N GLY A 129 -5.07 -34.30 -3.23
CA GLY A 129 -3.94 -34.83 -4.00
C GLY A 129 -4.31 -34.89 -5.47
N GLY A 130 -3.34 -34.72 -6.38
CA GLY A 130 -3.56 -34.78 -7.83
C GLY A 130 -4.01 -33.48 -8.50
N PRO A 131 -4.42 -33.52 -9.79
CA PRO A 131 -4.70 -32.32 -10.62
C PRO A 131 -5.77 -31.39 -10.04
N VAL A 132 -6.78 -31.93 -9.34
CA VAL A 132 -7.90 -31.19 -8.66
C VAL A 132 -7.43 -30.18 -7.59
N GLN A 133 -6.15 -30.23 -7.20
CA GLN A 133 -5.57 -29.29 -6.24
C GLN A 133 -5.62 -27.84 -6.72
N ASN A 134 -5.30 -27.62 -7.99
CA ASN A 134 -5.19 -26.26 -8.50
C ASN A 134 -6.58 -25.63 -8.62
N GLU A 135 -7.57 -26.44 -9.01
CA GLU A 135 -8.97 -26.06 -9.05
C GLU A 135 -9.48 -25.60 -7.69
N SER A 136 -9.21 -26.38 -6.63
CA SER A 136 -9.63 -26.02 -5.28
C SER A 136 -8.90 -24.79 -4.76
N ARG A 137 -7.58 -24.71 -4.96
CA ARG A 137 -6.73 -23.63 -4.43
C ARG A 137 -6.98 -22.28 -5.12
N ALA A 138 -7.47 -22.30 -6.36
CA ALA A 138 -7.86 -21.11 -7.10
C ALA A 138 -8.93 -20.28 -6.37
N PHE A 139 -9.75 -20.88 -5.50
CA PHE A 139 -10.75 -20.15 -4.71
C PHE A 139 -10.12 -19.23 -3.67
N ALA A 140 -8.98 -19.59 -3.07
CA ALA A 140 -8.27 -18.71 -2.15
C ALA A 140 -7.63 -17.51 -2.89
N VAL A 141 -7.06 -17.77 -4.07
CA VAL A 141 -6.54 -16.70 -4.95
C VAL A 141 -7.66 -15.76 -5.38
N ALA A 142 -8.80 -16.30 -5.81
CA ALA A 142 -9.97 -15.50 -6.18
C ALA A 142 -10.45 -14.62 -5.02
N ASP A 143 -10.47 -15.15 -3.79
CA ASP A 143 -10.93 -14.41 -2.62
C ASP A 143 -9.98 -13.26 -2.23
N ALA A 144 -8.66 -13.48 -2.26
CA ALA A 144 -7.68 -12.40 -2.05
C ALA A 144 -7.81 -11.29 -3.11
N MET A 145 -8.01 -11.66 -4.38
CA MET A 145 -8.29 -10.70 -5.46
C MET A 145 -9.59 -9.92 -5.22
N GLN A 146 -10.60 -10.53 -4.62
CA GLN A 146 -11.87 -9.86 -4.29
C GLN A 146 -11.67 -8.73 -3.27
N THR A 147 -10.80 -8.92 -2.27
CA THR A 147 -10.44 -7.85 -1.32
C THR A 147 -9.80 -6.66 -2.05
N SER A 148 -8.83 -6.93 -2.93
CA SER A 148 -8.12 -5.90 -3.69
C SER A 148 -9.05 -5.15 -4.67
N TRP A 149 -10.01 -5.85 -5.29
CA TRP A 149 -11.03 -5.21 -6.14
C TRP A 149 -12.01 -4.34 -5.34
N LEU A 150 -12.39 -4.76 -4.13
CA LEU A 150 -13.25 -3.95 -3.26
C LEU A 150 -12.55 -2.66 -2.85
N TYR A 151 -11.24 -2.73 -2.52
CA TYR A 151 -10.43 -1.54 -2.31
C TYR A 151 -10.41 -0.63 -3.55
N ALA A 152 -10.15 -1.20 -4.74
CA ALA A 152 -10.19 -0.44 -5.99
C ALA A 152 -11.56 0.21 -6.24
N GLU A 153 -12.66 -0.45 -5.90
CA GLU A 153 -14.01 0.13 -5.96
C GLU A 153 -14.18 1.30 -4.99
N MET A 154 -13.63 1.20 -3.77
CA MET A 154 -13.70 2.26 -2.77
C MET A 154 -12.94 3.51 -3.19
N VAL A 155 -11.71 3.36 -3.70
CA VAL A 155 -10.86 4.50 -4.08
C VAL A 155 -11.22 5.09 -5.45
N ARG A 156 -11.78 4.30 -6.38
CA ARG A 156 -12.17 4.79 -7.71
C ARG A 156 -13.66 5.14 -7.85
N GLY A 157 -14.45 4.88 -6.80
CA GLY A 157 -15.90 4.98 -6.81
C GLY A 157 -16.63 3.94 -7.68
N SER A 158 -15.89 3.10 -8.42
CA SER A 158 -16.41 1.95 -9.15
C SER A 158 -15.32 0.90 -9.35
N GLY A 159 -15.68 -0.38 -9.20
CA GLY A 159 -14.69 -1.44 -9.35
C GLY A 159 -14.21 -1.58 -10.81
N PRO A 160 -12.91 -1.86 -11.04
CA PRO A 160 -12.39 -2.07 -12.38
C PRO A 160 -13.05 -3.26 -13.07
N ALA A 161 -12.87 -3.34 -14.40
CA ALA A 161 -13.13 -4.57 -15.13
C ALA A 161 -12.40 -5.77 -14.48
N LYS A 162 -12.88 -6.97 -14.72
CA LYS A 162 -12.28 -8.19 -14.17
C LYS A 162 -10.88 -8.44 -14.75
N ALA A 163 -9.95 -8.90 -13.91
CA ALA A 163 -8.62 -9.37 -14.32
C ALA A 163 -8.65 -10.85 -14.79
N ALA A 164 -7.77 -11.22 -15.71
CA ALA A 164 -7.43 -12.63 -15.92
C ALA A 164 -6.27 -13.01 -14.99
N THR A 165 -6.44 -14.07 -14.20
CA THR A 165 -5.40 -14.59 -13.31
C THR A 165 -4.96 -15.98 -13.73
N VAL A 166 -3.66 -16.15 -13.94
CA VAL A 166 -3.03 -17.44 -14.24
C VAL A 166 -2.55 -18.07 -12.95
N PHE A 167 -3.09 -19.24 -12.63
CA PHE A 167 -2.72 -20.02 -11.47
C PHE A 167 -2.65 -21.52 -11.84
N PRO A 168 -1.60 -22.26 -11.44
CA PRO A 168 -0.33 -21.73 -10.99
C PRO A 168 0.41 -21.05 -12.15
N GLY A 169 0.86 -19.82 -11.91
CA GLY A 169 1.84 -19.12 -12.74
C GLY A 169 3.27 -19.59 -12.47
N ALA A 170 4.23 -19.12 -13.26
CA ALA A 170 5.65 -19.43 -13.07
C ALA A 170 6.33 -18.58 -11.98
N GLY A 171 5.64 -17.55 -11.49
CA GLY A 171 6.06 -16.60 -10.46
C GLY A 171 4.90 -15.66 -10.13
N ALA A 172 5.09 -14.83 -9.11
CA ALA A 172 4.19 -13.73 -8.79
C ALA A 172 4.61 -12.53 -9.64
N PHE A 173 3.71 -12.06 -10.51
CA PHE A 173 3.90 -10.82 -11.27
C PHE A 173 2.60 -10.38 -11.95
N TYR A 174 2.44 -9.08 -12.15
CA TYR A 174 1.51 -8.50 -13.11
C TYR A 174 2.18 -8.26 -14.47
N SER A 175 1.57 -8.75 -15.55
CA SER A 175 2.02 -8.49 -16.91
C SER A 175 1.21 -7.35 -17.53
N THR A 176 1.83 -6.18 -17.71
CA THR A 176 1.23 -5.02 -18.38
C THR A 176 0.80 -5.36 -19.82
N GLY A 177 1.64 -6.08 -20.57
CA GLY A 177 1.42 -6.41 -21.98
C GLY A 177 0.21 -7.32 -22.25
N THR A 178 -0.13 -8.22 -21.32
CA THR A 178 -1.33 -9.07 -21.42
C THR A 178 -2.43 -8.70 -20.43
N SER A 179 -2.19 -7.71 -19.57
CA SER A 179 -3.08 -7.30 -18.48
C SER A 179 -3.50 -8.48 -17.59
N THR A 180 -2.57 -9.38 -17.30
CA THR A 180 -2.81 -10.61 -16.53
C THR A 180 -1.99 -10.65 -15.26
N ILE A 181 -2.57 -11.21 -14.20
CA ILE A 181 -1.86 -11.46 -12.95
C ILE A 181 -1.45 -12.93 -12.92
N HIS A 182 -0.22 -13.22 -12.55
CA HIS A 182 0.31 -14.57 -12.40
C HIS A 182 0.61 -14.81 -10.93
N ILE A 183 0.10 -15.91 -10.38
CA ILE A 183 0.34 -16.31 -8.98
C ILE A 183 0.85 -17.74 -8.99
N PRO A 184 2.02 -18.03 -8.42
CA PRO A 184 2.58 -19.37 -8.43
C PRO A 184 1.90 -20.23 -7.36
N GLN A 185 2.19 -21.53 -7.39
CA GLN A 185 1.51 -22.52 -6.56
C GLN A 185 1.70 -22.24 -5.06
N GLU A 186 2.90 -21.82 -4.69
CA GLU A 186 3.38 -21.54 -3.35
C GLU A 186 2.69 -20.32 -2.72
N ASN A 187 2.36 -19.28 -3.48
CA ASN A 187 1.72 -18.05 -2.96
C ASN A 187 0.20 -18.10 -2.92
N ARG A 188 -0.42 -19.28 -3.10
CA ARG A 188 -1.89 -19.48 -3.11
C ARG A 188 -2.65 -18.93 -1.89
N PHE A 189 -1.95 -18.76 -0.75
CA PHE A 189 -2.49 -18.20 0.49
C PHE A 189 -1.75 -16.93 0.94
N ALA A 190 -0.81 -16.40 0.15
CA ALA A 190 -0.09 -15.17 0.46
C ALA A 190 -0.92 -13.98 -0.03
N TRP A 191 -1.86 -13.54 0.81
CA TRP A 191 -2.78 -12.45 0.46
C TRP A 191 -2.06 -11.14 0.15
N ASP A 192 -0.98 -10.85 0.88
CA ASP A 192 -0.16 -9.66 0.65
C ASP A 192 0.49 -9.68 -0.73
N VAL A 193 1.05 -10.83 -1.15
CA VAL A 193 1.63 -11.00 -2.50
C VAL A 193 0.54 -10.88 -3.56
N ILE A 194 -0.60 -11.53 -3.37
CA ILE A 194 -1.72 -11.45 -4.33
C ILE A 194 -2.23 -10.00 -4.43
N GLY A 195 -2.32 -9.30 -3.31
CA GLY A 195 -2.69 -7.88 -3.23
C GLY A 195 -1.67 -6.97 -3.88
N HIS A 196 -0.37 -7.23 -3.68
CA HIS A 196 0.74 -6.52 -4.33
C HIS A 196 0.64 -6.59 -5.86
N GLU A 197 0.43 -7.80 -6.42
CA GLU A 197 0.25 -7.94 -7.87
C GLU A 197 -1.02 -7.27 -8.40
N TYR A 198 -2.06 -7.20 -7.58
CA TYR A 198 -3.25 -6.43 -7.91
C TYR A 198 -2.98 -4.92 -7.82
N GLY A 199 -2.12 -4.48 -6.89
CA GLY A 199 -1.62 -3.11 -6.77
C GLY A 199 -0.94 -2.66 -8.05
N HIS A 200 -0.01 -3.46 -8.59
CA HIS A 200 0.61 -3.22 -9.91
C HIS A 200 -0.42 -3.08 -11.03
N ARG A 201 -1.47 -3.90 -11.00
CA ARG A 201 -2.57 -3.77 -11.96
C ARG A 201 -3.31 -2.44 -11.81
N LEU A 202 -3.58 -2.01 -10.58
CA LEU A 202 -4.27 -0.75 -10.31
C LEU A 202 -3.41 0.43 -10.76
N ALA A 203 -2.12 0.42 -10.42
CA ALA A 203 -1.16 1.41 -10.88
C ALA A 203 -1.10 1.51 -12.42
N HIS A 204 -1.10 0.39 -13.14
CA HIS A 204 -1.17 0.42 -14.60
C HIS A 204 -2.51 0.95 -15.14
N LEU A 205 -3.65 0.55 -14.56
CA LEU A 205 -4.97 1.02 -15.02
C LEU A 205 -5.12 2.53 -14.91
N ASP A 206 -4.51 3.11 -13.88
CA ASP A 206 -4.67 4.51 -13.50
C ASP A 206 -3.41 5.34 -13.83
N SER A 207 -2.40 4.73 -14.46
CA SER A 207 -1.13 5.37 -14.87
C SER A 207 -0.37 6.01 -13.72
N LEU A 208 -0.28 5.29 -12.59
CA LEU A 208 0.34 5.74 -11.34
C LEU A 208 1.81 5.34 -11.22
N ASP A 209 2.37 4.68 -12.22
CA ASP A 209 3.79 4.39 -12.28
C ASP A 209 4.30 4.31 -13.73
N MET A 210 5.62 4.30 -13.86
CA MET A 210 6.32 3.79 -15.04
C MET A 210 7.35 2.76 -14.62
N ASN A 211 6.92 1.76 -13.84
CA ASN A 211 7.79 0.73 -13.29
C ASN A 211 8.51 -0.04 -14.43
N PRO A 212 9.85 0.02 -14.52
CA PRO A 212 10.59 -0.70 -15.56
C PRO A 212 10.61 -2.23 -15.35
N GLY A 213 10.15 -2.70 -14.18
CA GLY A 213 10.23 -4.08 -13.73
C GLY A 213 11.65 -4.60 -13.61
N GLY A 214 11.77 -5.91 -13.39
CA GLY A 214 13.03 -6.62 -13.24
C GLY A 214 13.43 -6.80 -11.77
N TYR A 215 14.65 -7.28 -11.52
CA TYR A 215 15.10 -7.59 -10.17
C TYR A 215 15.11 -6.37 -9.26
N HIS A 216 14.58 -6.57 -8.06
CA HIS A 216 14.49 -5.68 -6.92
C HIS A 216 14.50 -6.52 -5.63
N GLN A 217 14.81 -5.89 -4.51
CA GLN A 217 14.75 -6.51 -3.18
C GLN A 217 14.43 -5.44 -2.13
N PHE A 218 13.58 -5.80 -1.18
CA PHE A 218 13.36 -5.03 0.03
C PHE A 218 14.68 -4.70 0.75
N GLY A 219 14.82 -3.44 1.14
CA GLY A 219 15.89 -2.94 1.99
C GLY A 219 17.18 -2.71 1.24
N THR A 220 17.06 -2.54 -0.08
CA THR A 220 18.17 -2.27 -0.96
C THR A 220 17.86 -1.08 -1.84
N ASN A 221 18.83 -0.18 -1.97
CA ASN A 221 18.72 0.91 -2.93
C ASN A 221 18.83 0.35 -4.35
N ASN A 222 17.74 0.40 -5.12
CA ASN A 222 17.66 -0.10 -6.49
C ASN A 222 18.34 0.81 -7.53
N ILE A 223 18.90 1.95 -7.12
CA ILE A 223 19.68 2.82 -7.99
C ILE A 223 21.11 2.28 -8.14
N GLY A 224 21.53 2.05 -9.39
CA GLY A 224 22.92 1.74 -9.68
C GLY A 224 23.38 0.33 -9.30
N GLN A 225 22.49 -0.54 -8.81
CA GLN A 225 22.84 -1.93 -8.44
C GLN A 225 23.14 -2.78 -9.67
N PRO A 226 24.37 -3.29 -9.84
CA PRO A 226 24.62 -4.43 -10.72
C PRO A 226 24.30 -5.71 -9.96
N THR A 227 23.44 -6.56 -10.52
CA THR A 227 23.35 -7.96 -10.06
C THR A 227 23.90 -8.88 -11.15
N PRO A 228 24.28 -10.12 -10.83
CA PRO A 228 24.86 -11.04 -11.82
C PRO A 228 24.03 -11.21 -13.10
N ASN A 229 22.73 -10.91 -13.04
CA ASN A 229 21.79 -11.05 -14.15
C ASN A 229 21.13 -9.72 -14.60
N HIS A 230 21.42 -8.58 -13.95
CA HIS A 230 20.80 -7.29 -14.30
C HIS A 230 21.86 -6.19 -14.46
N PRO A 231 21.82 -5.44 -15.58
CA PRO A 231 22.72 -4.33 -15.80
C PRO A 231 22.49 -3.22 -14.76
N VAL A 232 23.52 -2.40 -14.52
CA VAL A 232 23.43 -1.21 -13.66
C VAL A 232 22.23 -0.36 -14.10
N ARG A 233 21.29 -0.18 -13.17
CA ARG A 233 20.09 0.63 -13.39
C ARG A 233 20.44 2.11 -13.23
N SER A 234 19.99 2.97 -14.15
CA SER A 234 20.13 4.43 -14.02
C SER A 234 19.36 4.94 -12.80
N LYS A 235 19.68 6.14 -12.27
CA LYS A 235 18.94 6.76 -11.16
C LYS A 235 17.43 6.76 -11.37
N LEU A 236 16.95 7.42 -12.43
CA LEU A 236 15.51 7.47 -12.74
C LEU A 236 14.84 6.09 -12.79
N ALA A 237 15.47 5.11 -13.43
CA ALA A 237 14.91 3.75 -13.47
C ALA A 237 14.89 3.08 -12.09
N GLY A 238 15.85 3.37 -11.21
CA GLY A 238 15.87 2.88 -9.83
C GLY A 238 14.75 3.50 -8.99
N LEU A 239 14.55 4.82 -9.11
CA LEU A 239 13.45 5.55 -8.46
C LEU A 239 12.08 4.99 -8.88
N ARG A 240 11.85 4.85 -10.19
CA ARG A 240 10.60 4.29 -10.73
C ARG A 240 10.31 2.86 -10.32
N LEU A 241 11.36 2.06 -10.16
CA LEU A 241 11.22 0.69 -9.65
C LEU A 241 10.82 0.72 -8.18
N ALA A 242 11.53 1.48 -7.34
CA ALA A 242 11.24 1.58 -5.92
C ALA A 242 9.82 2.13 -5.68
N TRP A 243 9.43 3.13 -6.45
CA TRP A 243 8.06 3.66 -6.46
C TRP A 243 7.04 2.59 -6.83
N GLY A 244 7.20 1.94 -7.98
CA GLY A 244 6.23 0.93 -8.44
C GLY A 244 6.08 -0.25 -7.48
N GLU A 245 7.18 -0.83 -7.00
CA GLU A 245 7.14 -1.98 -6.07
C GLU A 245 6.63 -1.58 -4.67
N GLY A 246 7.04 -0.40 -4.19
CA GLY A 246 6.55 0.16 -2.92
C GLY A 246 5.06 0.50 -2.98
N LEU A 247 4.60 1.09 -4.08
CA LEU A 247 3.19 1.43 -4.33
C LEU A 247 2.32 0.17 -4.44
N GLY A 248 2.78 -0.85 -5.17
CA GLY A 248 2.10 -2.14 -5.26
C GLY A 248 1.91 -2.78 -3.88
N THR A 249 2.97 -2.79 -3.07
CA THR A 249 2.94 -3.30 -1.69
C THR A 249 1.99 -2.50 -0.80
N TYR A 250 2.11 -1.17 -0.81
CA TYR A 250 1.22 -0.27 -0.07
C TYR A 250 -0.25 -0.51 -0.43
N MET A 251 -0.60 -0.56 -1.72
CA MET A 251 -1.99 -0.77 -2.15
C MET A 251 -2.52 -2.15 -1.75
N GLY A 252 -1.69 -3.19 -1.79
CA GLY A 252 -2.04 -4.53 -1.33
C GLY A 252 -2.37 -4.57 0.16
N THR A 253 -1.56 -3.91 0.99
CA THR A 253 -1.79 -3.84 2.44
C THR A 253 -2.96 -2.92 2.79
N ALA A 254 -3.05 -1.74 2.17
CA ALA A 254 -4.16 -0.80 2.34
C ALA A 254 -5.51 -1.42 1.95
N ALA A 255 -5.52 -2.30 0.93
CA ALA A 255 -6.73 -3.03 0.57
C ALA A 255 -7.26 -3.89 1.71
N GLN A 256 -6.39 -4.49 2.51
CA GLN A 256 -6.77 -5.30 3.66
C GLN A 256 -7.14 -4.43 4.87
N ALA A 257 -6.48 -3.29 5.04
CA ALA A 257 -6.84 -2.33 6.09
C ALA A 257 -8.25 -1.72 5.89
N MET A 258 -8.68 -1.54 4.63
CA MET A 258 -9.93 -0.84 4.33
C MET A 258 -11.07 -1.75 3.87
N ALA A 259 -10.81 -2.71 3.00
CA ALA A 259 -11.87 -3.47 2.36
C ALA A 259 -12.31 -4.63 3.25
N PRO A 260 -13.61 -4.97 3.29
CA PRO A 260 -14.06 -6.13 4.04
C PRO A 260 -13.38 -7.41 3.55
N HIS A 261 -12.77 -8.16 4.47
CA HIS A 261 -12.19 -9.46 4.22
C HIS A 261 -12.50 -10.45 5.35
N PRO A 262 -12.51 -11.77 5.09
CA PRO A 262 -12.43 -12.74 6.16
C PRO A 262 -11.08 -12.58 6.88
N ASP A 263 -11.09 -12.68 8.20
CA ASP A 263 -9.87 -12.91 8.99
C ASP A 263 -9.20 -14.17 8.44
N SER A 264 -7.99 -14.09 7.88
CA SER A 264 -7.23 -15.22 7.35
C SER A 264 -5.77 -15.10 7.77
N PHE A 265 -4.95 -16.08 7.40
CA PHE A 265 -3.52 -16.05 7.72
C PHE A 265 -2.88 -14.82 7.05
N SER A 266 -2.15 -14.03 7.84
CA SER A 266 -1.46 -12.79 7.43
C SER A 266 -2.37 -11.80 6.68
N THR A 267 -3.59 -11.57 7.17
CA THR A 267 -4.50 -10.58 6.58
C THR A 267 -4.93 -9.52 7.57
N GLY A 268 -5.00 -8.26 7.12
CA GLY A 268 -5.51 -7.15 7.92
C GLY A 268 -4.59 -6.72 9.07
N ASP A 269 -3.30 -7.04 8.96
CA ASP A 269 -2.24 -6.53 9.84
C ASP A 269 -1.28 -5.62 9.04
N THR A 270 -0.22 -5.14 9.68
CA THR A 270 0.79 -4.27 9.07
C THR A 270 1.97 -5.06 8.47
N TRP A 271 1.86 -6.39 8.35
CA TRP A 271 2.94 -7.24 7.86
C TRP A 271 2.71 -7.62 6.41
N TYR A 272 3.63 -7.21 5.53
CA TYR A 272 3.75 -7.83 4.22
C TYR A 272 4.38 -9.21 4.36
N THR A 273 3.63 -10.26 4.03
CA THR A 273 4.04 -11.66 4.16
C THR A 273 4.03 -12.39 2.81
N SER A 274 5.21 -12.72 2.31
CA SER A 274 5.37 -13.67 1.20
C SER A 274 5.33 -15.11 1.72
N TYR A 275 4.14 -15.58 2.09
CA TYR A 275 3.96 -16.92 2.62
C TYR A 275 4.19 -18.00 1.56
N ASP A 276 5.28 -18.73 1.71
CA ASP A 276 5.55 -19.94 0.94
C ASP A 276 5.18 -21.17 1.78
N VAL A 277 3.97 -21.66 1.54
CA VAL A 277 3.40 -22.88 2.13
C VAL A 277 4.22 -24.16 1.89
N ASP A 278 4.92 -24.24 0.75
CA ASP A 278 5.59 -25.47 0.32
C ASP A 278 7.07 -25.46 0.78
N THR A 279 7.66 -24.27 0.91
CA THR A 279 8.92 -24.03 1.61
C THR A 279 8.81 -22.88 2.64
N PRO A 280 8.25 -23.14 3.85
CA PRO A 280 8.05 -22.10 4.87
C PRO A 280 9.32 -21.35 5.30
N ALA A 281 10.49 -21.99 5.15
CA ALA A 281 11.78 -21.36 5.41
C ALA A 281 12.13 -20.20 4.43
N ASN A 282 11.45 -20.12 3.29
CA ASN A 282 11.56 -19.04 2.31
C ASN A 282 10.49 -17.95 2.52
N THR A 283 9.69 -18.05 3.59
CA THR A 283 8.74 -17.00 3.94
C THR A 283 9.50 -15.76 4.35
N PHE A 284 9.10 -14.64 3.78
CA PHE A 284 9.63 -13.31 4.08
C PHE A 284 8.53 -12.44 4.67
N HIS A 285 8.89 -11.62 5.66
CA HIS A 285 7.98 -10.74 6.38
C HIS A 285 8.63 -9.37 6.57
N VAL A 286 7.90 -8.30 6.25
CA VAL A 286 8.30 -6.91 6.54
C VAL A 286 7.13 -6.18 7.15
N ASN A 287 7.38 -5.46 8.23
CA ASN A 287 6.36 -4.58 8.79
C ASN A 287 6.38 -3.25 8.02
N ILE A 288 5.23 -2.83 7.53
CA ILE A 288 5.06 -1.55 6.82
C ILE A 288 4.92 -0.36 7.79
N GLU A 289 4.60 -0.63 9.06
CA GLU A 289 4.48 0.39 10.12
C GLU A 289 5.79 0.57 10.89
N THR A 290 6.58 -0.49 11.07
CA THR A 290 7.80 -0.47 11.89
C THR A 290 9.02 -0.84 11.08
N HIS A 291 10.22 -0.58 11.61
CA HIS A 291 11.51 -0.99 11.01
C HIS A 291 11.75 -2.51 10.95
N ASP A 292 10.78 -3.34 11.34
CA ASP A 292 10.98 -4.78 11.47
C ASP A 292 10.99 -5.50 10.10
N GLY A 293 11.87 -6.48 9.96
CA GLY A 293 11.92 -7.41 8.83
C GLY A 293 12.85 -7.00 7.67
N SER A 294 12.99 -5.70 7.39
CA SER A 294 13.88 -5.17 6.35
C SER A 294 14.37 -3.76 6.71
N PRO A 295 15.66 -3.43 6.46
CA PRO A 295 16.15 -2.05 6.60
C PRO A 295 15.54 -1.14 5.52
N GLU A 296 15.73 0.17 5.69
CA GLU A 296 15.48 1.19 4.67
C GLU A 296 16.78 1.65 4.01
N ALA A 297 16.71 1.98 2.72
CA ALA A 297 17.84 2.47 1.94
C ALA A 297 17.50 3.68 1.05
N GLY A 298 16.62 4.57 1.54
CA GLY A 298 16.30 5.84 0.89
C GLY A 298 15.29 5.72 -0.26
N GLU A 299 15.25 6.73 -1.14
CA GLU A 299 14.21 6.88 -2.17
C GLU A 299 14.25 5.81 -3.26
N GLY A 300 15.40 5.13 -3.40
CA GLY A 300 15.58 4.02 -4.33
C GLY A 300 15.18 2.66 -3.75
N ASP A 301 14.67 2.59 -2.53
CA ASP A 301 14.26 1.35 -1.87
C ASP A 301 12.74 1.26 -1.73
N GLU A 302 12.19 0.13 -2.18
CA GLU A 302 10.76 -0.15 -2.11
C GLU A 302 10.25 -0.23 -0.67
N THR A 303 11.11 -0.63 0.29
CA THR A 303 10.76 -0.61 1.72
C THR A 303 10.50 0.80 2.22
N SER A 304 11.41 1.74 1.92
CA SER A 304 11.24 3.14 2.30
C SER A 304 9.94 3.70 1.70
N VAL A 305 9.70 3.46 0.40
CA VAL A 305 8.51 3.96 -0.29
C VAL A 305 7.23 3.42 0.35
N MET A 306 7.11 2.11 0.55
CA MET A 306 5.87 1.54 1.08
C MET A 306 5.55 2.04 2.50
N ARG A 307 6.58 2.20 3.34
CA ARG A 307 6.44 2.70 4.73
C ARG A 307 6.05 4.18 4.74
N ILE A 308 6.67 5.00 3.89
CA ILE A 308 6.28 6.40 3.70
C ILE A 308 4.81 6.51 3.27
N LEU A 309 4.39 5.74 2.26
CA LEU A 309 3.00 5.77 1.79
C LEU A 309 2.01 5.31 2.86
N TRP A 310 2.41 4.35 3.69
CA TRP A 310 1.62 3.87 4.81
C TRP A 310 1.40 4.96 5.86
N ASP A 311 2.47 5.53 6.44
CA ASP A 311 2.40 6.57 7.48
C ASP A 311 1.72 7.86 7.00
N LEU A 312 1.84 8.19 5.71
CA LEU A 312 1.09 9.30 5.14
C LEU A 312 -0.43 9.07 5.21
N ALA A 313 -0.88 7.81 5.19
CA ALA A 313 -2.25 7.41 4.98
C ALA A 313 -2.98 6.91 6.23
N ASP A 314 -2.42 5.95 6.96
CA ASP A 314 -3.10 5.26 8.06
C ASP A 314 -3.27 6.18 9.28
N GLY A 315 -2.23 6.97 9.50
CA GLY A 315 -2.02 8.03 10.46
C GLY A 315 -2.05 7.62 11.91
N THR A 316 -1.23 8.29 12.72
CA THR A 316 -1.30 8.20 14.17
C THR A 316 -0.70 6.91 14.74
N GLY A 317 -1.21 5.76 14.30
CA GLY A 317 -1.02 4.42 14.89
C GLY A 317 -1.21 4.33 16.41
N GLY A 318 -1.56 5.45 17.05
CA GLY A 318 -1.29 5.79 18.44
C GLY A 318 0.08 5.40 19.03
N SER A 319 1.26 5.82 18.52
CA SER A 319 2.47 5.94 19.39
C SER A 319 3.76 6.57 18.82
N GLU A 320 3.88 6.81 17.50
CA GLU A 320 5.18 7.18 16.91
C GLU A 320 5.38 8.70 16.84
N ALA A 321 6.61 9.17 17.11
CA ALA A 321 6.87 10.61 17.23
C ALA A 321 6.96 11.32 15.86
N HIS A 322 7.31 10.58 14.81
CA HIS A 322 7.49 11.08 13.45
C HIS A 322 6.19 11.02 12.62
N ASP A 323 5.32 10.04 12.87
CA ASP A 323 4.01 9.95 12.23
C ASP A 323 3.00 10.93 12.87
N ARG A 324 2.95 12.13 12.29
CA ARG A 324 2.02 13.22 12.66
C ARG A 324 1.02 13.53 11.57
N VAL A 325 0.98 12.70 10.53
CA VAL A 325 0.16 12.87 9.34
C VAL A 325 -0.97 11.82 9.38
N SER A 326 -2.12 12.14 8.79
CA SER A 326 -3.20 11.16 8.62
C SER A 326 -4.08 11.64 7.47
N LEU A 327 -3.64 11.37 6.24
CA LEU A 327 -4.42 11.76 5.06
C LEU A 327 -5.64 10.85 4.90
N GLY A 328 -5.54 9.59 5.31
CA GLY A 328 -6.44 8.52 4.95
C GLY A 328 -6.04 7.88 3.62
N HIS A 329 -6.08 6.55 3.54
CA HIS A 329 -5.73 5.79 2.34
C HIS A 329 -6.52 6.20 1.08
N ASN A 330 -7.83 6.47 1.20
CA ASN A 330 -8.62 7.01 0.07
C ASN A 330 -8.06 8.35 -0.42
N THR A 331 -7.82 9.27 0.51
CA THR A 331 -7.32 10.61 0.19
C THR A 331 -5.93 10.56 -0.43
N LEU A 332 -5.04 9.68 0.07
CA LEU A 332 -3.71 9.53 -0.52
C LEU A 332 -3.79 8.96 -1.94
N TYR A 333 -4.64 7.96 -2.17
CA TYR A 333 -4.87 7.44 -3.52
C TYR A 333 -5.42 8.53 -4.46
N ASP A 334 -6.45 9.29 -4.04
CA ASP A 334 -7.03 10.38 -4.82
C ASP A 334 -5.97 11.43 -5.18
N MET A 335 -5.09 11.78 -4.24
CA MET A 335 -3.99 12.72 -4.50
C MET A 335 -3.03 12.18 -5.57
N ILE A 336 -2.59 10.93 -5.43
CA ILE A 336 -1.68 10.30 -6.39
C ILE A 336 -2.32 10.20 -7.78
N ASN A 337 -3.60 9.84 -7.85
CA ASN A 337 -4.31 9.60 -9.10
C ASN A 337 -4.79 10.89 -9.81
N ASP A 338 -5.37 11.83 -9.08
CA ASP A 338 -6.09 12.96 -9.66
C ASP A 338 -5.28 14.27 -9.63
N ASP A 339 -4.42 14.45 -8.62
CA ASP A 339 -3.74 15.72 -8.39
C ASP A 339 -2.30 15.75 -8.93
N ILE A 340 -1.65 14.59 -9.07
CA ILE A 340 -0.26 14.48 -9.54
C ILE A 340 -0.23 13.98 -10.98
N ALA A 341 0.07 14.88 -11.92
CA ALA A 341 0.07 14.54 -13.34
C ALA A 341 1.27 13.65 -13.71
N GLY A 342 1.02 12.37 -13.97
CA GLY A 342 2.02 11.43 -14.47
C GLY A 342 3.03 10.98 -13.42
N VAL A 343 2.57 10.85 -12.17
CA VAL A 343 3.37 10.33 -11.04
C VAL A 343 4.09 9.04 -11.43
N ASP A 344 5.41 9.02 -11.26
CA ASP A 344 6.21 7.83 -11.51
C ASP A 344 7.34 7.59 -10.50
N GLU A 345 7.52 8.50 -9.55
CA GLU A 345 8.53 8.42 -8.50
C GLU A 345 8.09 9.07 -7.19
N LEU A 346 8.79 8.75 -6.09
CA LEU A 346 8.51 9.29 -4.76
C LEU A 346 8.66 10.83 -4.71
N ASP A 347 9.55 11.40 -5.51
CA ASP A 347 9.80 12.83 -5.58
C ASP A 347 8.58 13.62 -6.09
N ASP A 348 7.82 13.07 -7.05
CA ASP A 348 6.59 13.68 -7.55
C ASP A 348 5.54 13.87 -6.43
N LEU A 349 5.42 12.85 -5.56
CA LEU A 349 4.55 12.90 -4.38
C LEU A 349 5.06 13.94 -3.38
N TRP A 350 6.35 13.96 -3.10
CA TRP A 350 6.95 14.95 -2.21
C TRP A 350 6.68 16.37 -2.70
N ASP A 351 6.98 16.65 -3.97
CA ASP A 351 6.77 17.95 -4.61
C ASP A 351 5.32 18.40 -4.49
N TYR A 352 4.37 17.49 -4.73
CA TYR A 352 2.96 17.79 -4.53
C TYR A 352 2.64 18.11 -3.06
N LEU A 353 3.06 17.28 -2.12
CA LEU A 353 2.78 17.45 -0.69
C LEU A 353 3.26 18.82 -0.16
N VAL A 354 4.44 19.28 -0.60
CA VAL A 354 5.02 20.54 -0.11
C VAL A 354 4.59 21.78 -0.88
N THR A 355 4.00 21.64 -2.06
CA THR A 355 3.54 22.77 -2.90
C THR A 355 2.02 22.94 -2.97
N ARG A 356 1.23 21.93 -2.57
CA ARG A 356 -0.23 21.98 -2.64
C ARG A 356 -0.84 23.14 -1.84
N PRO A 357 -2.03 23.63 -2.23
CA PRO A 357 -2.73 24.65 -1.47
C PRO A 357 -2.91 24.27 0.00
N GLY A 358 -2.49 25.15 0.91
CA GLY A 358 -2.57 24.90 2.36
C GLY A 358 -1.34 24.22 2.96
N ALA A 359 -0.31 23.87 2.16
CA ALA A 359 0.98 23.42 2.69
C ALA A 359 1.65 24.53 3.51
N THR A 360 1.65 24.37 4.83
CA THR A 360 2.38 25.23 5.79
C THR A 360 3.75 24.63 6.07
N ASP A 361 4.68 25.41 6.64
CA ASP A 361 5.98 24.89 7.03
C ASP A 361 5.87 23.82 8.13
N ALA A 362 4.91 23.94 9.05
CA ALA A 362 4.62 22.89 10.01
C ALA A 362 4.22 21.58 9.31
N LEU A 363 3.34 21.65 8.31
CA LEU A 363 2.92 20.47 7.56
C LEU A 363 4.06 19.86 6.72
N ARG A 364 4.95 20.69 6.14
CA ARG A 364 6.15 20.23 5.43
C ARG A 364 7.11 19.50 6.36
N ILE A 365 7.25 19.97 7.60
CA ILE A 365 8.04 19.32 8.65
C ILE A 365 7.40 17.99 9.05
N ASP A 366 6.08 17.92 9.14
CA ASP A 366 5.38 16.67 9.47
C ASP A 366 5.55 15.61 8.36
N TYR A 367 5.49 16.00 7.07
CA TYR A 367 5.90 15.10 5.99
C TYR A 367 7.38 14.75 6.05
N GLY A 368 8.22 15.74 6.31
CA GLY A 368 9.66 15.56 6.39
C GLY A 368 10.09 14.59 7.48
N ALA A 369 9.36 14.53 8.59
CA ALA A 369 9.61 13.57 9.67
C ALA A 369 9.44 12.12 9.22
N ILE A 370 8.41 11.83 8.42
CA ILE A 370 8.19 10.50 7.84
C ILE A 370 9.32 10.16 6.85
N PHE A 371 9.70 11.10 5.98
CA PHE A 371 10.77 10.88 5.00
C PHE A 371 12.16 10.73 5.65
N GLU A 372 12.44 11.44 6.75
CA GLU A 372 13.64 11.28 7.57
C GLU A 372 13.68 9.91 8.27
N GLN A 373 12.52 9.47 8.81
CA GLN A 373 12.43 8.19 9.49
C GLN A 373 12.84 7.03 8.57
N TYR A 374 12.39 7.08 7.32
CA TYR A 374 12.63 6.02 6.34
C TYR A 374 13.82 6.29 5.41
N GLY A 375 14.78 7.09 5.87
CA GLY A 375 16.10 7.15 5.25
C GLY A 375 16.18 8.03 3.99
N VAL A 376 15.17 8.84 3.67
CA VAL A 376 15.11 9.65 2.44
C VAL A 376 15.61 11.08 2.67
N SER A 377 15.11 11.76 3.70
CA SER A 377 15.54 13.13 4.06
C SER A 377 16.79 13.12 4.93
N PRO A 378 17.65 14.15 4.94
CA PRO A 378 18.79 14.17 5.86
C PRO A 378 18.35 14.17 7.33
N HIS A 379 19.14 13.58 8.22
CA HIS A 379 18.82 13.46 9.65
C HIS A 379 19.56 14.52 10.49
N PRO A 380 18.88 15.48 11.11
CA PRO A 380 19.56 16.51 11.90
C PRO A 380 20.04 15.95 13.24
N MET A 381 21.34 16.08 13.49
CA MET A 381 22.05 15.48 14.64
C MET A 381 22.15 16.41 15.83
N GLY A 382 22.56 17.67 15.61
CA GLY A 382 22.78 18.60 16.70
C GLY A 382 23.35 19.94 16.28
N VAL A 383 23.56 20.80 17.29
CA VAL A 383 24.15 22.13 17.13
C VAL A 383 25.28 22.30 18.14
N THR A 384 26.46 22.66 17.67
CA THR A 384 27.66 22.92 18.49
C THR A 384 28.00 24.40 18.51
N PHE A 385 28.60 24.88 19.61
CA PHE A 385 28.99 26.28 19.81
C PHE A 385 30.50 26.34 20.10
N ASP A 386 31.31 26.19 19.06
CA ASP A 386 32.76 26.13 19.21
C ASP A 386 33.39 27.53 19.10
N GLY A 387 33.85 28.04 20.25
CA GLY A 387 34.58 29.30 20.33
C GLY A 387 35.51 29.31 21.55
N PRO A 388 36.62 30.08 21.49
CA PRO A 388 37.52 30.20 22.64
C PRO A 388 36.75 30.77 23.85
N PRO A 389 36.97 30.24 25.07
CA PRO A 389 36.32 30.75 26.27
C PRO A 389 36.52 32.27 26.43
N GLY A 390 35.43 33.04 26.48
CA GLY A 390 35.45 34.47 26.78
C GLY A 390 35.35 35.44 25.60
N MET A 391 35.17 34.99 24.35
CA MET A 391 35.03 35.86 23.16
C MET A 391 33.60 35.94 22.58
N GLY A 392 32.60 36.17 23.44
CA GLY A 392 31.20 36.28 23.00
C GLY A 392 30.58 34.93 22.63
N PHE A 393 29.37 34.94 22.08
CA PHE A 393 28.70 33.73 21.59
C PHE A 393 29.25 33.36 20.22
N PRO A 394 30.03 32.28 20.07
CA PRO A 394 30.45 31.82 18.74
C PRO A 394 29.21 31.49 17.91
N ALA A 395 29.32 31.67 16.60
CA ALA A 395 28.28 31.25 15.69
C ALA A 395 28.08 29.73 15.81
N PRO A 396 26.83 29.24 15.86
CA PRO A 396 26.55 27.81 15.96
C PRO A 396 26.95 27.08 14.67
N THR A 397 27.37 25.84 14.82
CA THR A 397 27.53 24.85 13.74
C THR A 397 26.40 23.85 13.83
N PHE A 398 25.63 23.73 12.76
CA PHE A 398 24.58 22.72 12.59
C PHE A 398 25.18 21.49 11.92
N GLU A 399 24.82 20.29 12.38
CA GLU A 399 25.35 19.01 11.90
C GLU A 399 24.20 18.04 11.59
N TRP A 400 24.30 17.30 10.49
CA TRP A 400 23.31 16.32 10.05
C TRP A 400 23.97 15.08 9.45
N GLU A 401 23.23 13.98 9.34
CA GLU A 401 23.60 12.84 8.50
C GLU A 401 22.96 13.00 7.13
N ARG A 402 23.68 12.63 6.07
CA ARG A 402 23.22 12.75 4.69
C ARG A 402 21.92 11.99 4.39
N GLN A 403 21.81 10.76 4.90
CA GLN A 403 20.81 9.76 4.50
C GLN A 403 20.71 9.55 2.97
N ASN A 404 19.61 8.96 2.50
CA ASN A 404 19.34 8.59 1.11
C ASN A 404 20.41 7.69 0.51
N ASP A 405 20.90 6.70 1.27
CA ASP A 405 22.03 5.82 0.90
C ASP A 405 23.28 6.63 0.47
N ASP A 406 23.59 7.66 1.26
CA ASP A 406 24.70 8.60 1.06
C ASP A 406 24.60 9.44 -0.24
N ARG A 407 23.38 9.72 -0.73
CA ARG A 407 23.18 10.42 -2.02
C ARG A 407 22.82 11.89 -1.94
N ASN A 408 22.22 12.38 -0.86
CA ASN A 408 21.85 13.81 -0.77
C ASN A 408 23.13 14.66 -0.84
N ASP A 409 23.34 15.47 -1.88
CA ASP A 409 24.59 16.20 -2.15
C ASP A 409 24.41 17.74 -2.20
N LEU A 410 23.17 18.21 -2.09
CA LEU A 410 22.81 19.62 -1.97
C LEU A 410 21.90 19.82 -0.77
N PHE A 411 22.23 20.80 0.09
CA PHE A 411 21.50 21.03 1.35
C PHE A 411 21.00 22.47 1.51
N ASN A 412 19.86 22.60 2.20
CA ASN A 412 19.28 23.89 2.61
C ASN A 412 18.93 23.88 4.10
N LEU A 413 19.59 24.74 4.88
CA LEU A 413 19.35 24.89 6.32
C LEU A 413 18.28 25.96 6.56
N ILE A 414 17.21 25.59 7.25
CA ILE A 414 16.11 26.51 7.59
C ILE A 414 15.98 26.59 9.11
N VAL A 415 15.96 27.80 9.65
CA VAL A 415 15.75 28.05 11.09
C VAL A 415 14.46 28.83 11.28
N PHE A 416 13.62 28.38 12.19
CA PHE A 416 12.30 28.89 12.50
C PHE A 416 12.21 29.41 13.94
N THR A 417 11.22 30.26 14.19
CA THR A 417 10.69 30.44 15.55
C THR A 417 10.22 29.09 16.13
N ASP A 418 10.20 28.95 17.46
CA ASP A 418 9.79 27.71 18.15
C ASP A 418 8.38 27.21 17.74
N ASP A 419 7.49 28.16 17.45
CA ASP A 419 6.12 27.91 17.02
C ASP A 419 5.96 27.68 15.50
N LEU A 420 7.07 27.66 14.74
CA LEU A 420 7.11 27.49 13.28
C LEU A 420 6.34 28.56 12.49
N SER A 421 6.00 29.69 13.12
CA SER A 421 5.24 30.77 12.47
C SER A 421 6.06 31.62 11.50
N SER A 422 7.39 31.64 11.65
CA SER A 422 8.29 32.40 10.79
C SER A 422 9.62 31.70 10.55
N ARG A 423 10.09 31.72 9.30
CA ARG A 423 11.49 31.45 8.95
C ARG A 423 12.34 32.64 9.37
N ILE A 424 13.37 32.39 10.17
CA ILE A 424 14.39 33.36 10.58
C ILE A 424 15.59 33.31 9.64
N LEU A 425 16.01 32.10 9.26
CA LEU A 425 17.06 31.84 8.29
C LEU A 425 16.58 30.80 7.28
N ASP A 426 17.03 30.96 6.04
CA ASP A 426 16.82 30.03 4.93
C ASP A 426 18.08 30.09 4.07
N ILE A 427 18.93 29.07 4.20
CA ILE A 427 20.34 29.12 3.78
C ILE A 427 20.64 27.94 2.86
N ALA A 428 20.90 28.25 1.59
CA ALA A 428 21.54 27.30 0.68
C ALA A 428 22.97 27.04 1.19
N VAL A 429 23.21 25.81 1.65
CA VAL A 429 24.51 25.40 2.20
C VAL A 429 25.50 25.28 1.04
N PRO A 430 26.67 25.93 1.12
CA PRO A 430 27.65 25.89 0.05
C PRO A 430 28.40 24.55 0.03
N GLY A 431 28.25 23.83 -1.07
CA GLY A 431 28.98 22.60 -1.34
C GLY A 431 28.33 21.36 -0.73
N ASP A 432 28.95 20.22 -1.01
CA ASP A 432 28.55 18.92 -0.50
C ASP A 432 29.19 18.70 0.89
N THR A 433 28.41 18.94 1.95
CA THR A 433 28.88 18.86 3.34
C THR A 433 27.74 18.47 4.29
N GLU A 434 28.10 17.91 5.44
CA GLU A 434 27.16 17.45 6.49
C GLU A 434 27.13 18.41 7.70
N PHE A 435 27.69 19.62 7.54
CA PHE A 435 27.67 20.64 8.58
C PHE A 435 27.67 22.06 8.00
N TYR A 436 27.16 23.01 8.78
CA TYR A 436 27.22 24.43 8.44
C TYR A 436 27.36 25.32 9.68
N THR A 437 28.46 26.07 9.74
CA THR A 437 28.65 27.14 10.73
C THR A 437 28.07 28.44 10.18
N LEU A 438 27.18 29.08 10.94
CA LEU A 438 26.60 30.36 10.52
C LEU A 438 27.69 31.41 10.31
N THR A 439 27.55 32.17 9.23
CA THR A 439 28.35 33.39 9.02
C THR A 439 27.96 34.45 10.05
N GLU A 440 28.85 35.43 10.30
CA GLU A 440 28.58 36.53 11.23
C GLU A 440 27.27 37.30 10.94
N PRO A 441 26.90 37.61 9.68
CA PRO A 441 25.61 38.25 9.38
C PRO A 441 24.39 37.36 9.69
N GLN A 442 24.45 36.06 9.38
CA GLN A 442 23.37 35.11 9.68
C GLN A 442 23.23 34.96 11.20
N TRP A 443 24.35 34.86 11.92
CA TRP A 443 24.33 34.75 13.37
C TRP A 443 23.77 36.02 14.04
N THR A 444 24.15 37.19 13.52
CA THR A 444 23.59 38.49 13.96
C THR A 444 22.08 38.55 13.72
N THR A 445 21.60 38.02 12.59
CA THR A 445 20.16 37.96 12.27
C THR A 445 19.42 37.08 13.29
N LEU A 446 19.95 35.89 13.58
CA LEU A 446 19.36 34.97 14.55
C LEU A 446 19.36 35.56 15.97
N LEU A 447 20.48 36.16 16.42
CA LEU A 447 20.54 36.87 17.69
C LEU A 447 19.56 38.06 17.76
N GLY A 448 19.36 38.76 16.64
CA GLY A 448 18.42 39.86 16.51
C GLY A 448 16.95 39.45 16.63
N SER A 449 16.63 38.17 16.38
CA SER A 449 15.28 37.62 16.55
C SER A 449 14.94 37.24 18.00
N GLY A 450 15.96 37.19 18.89
CA GLY A 450 15.79 36.96 20.32
C GLY A 450 16.62 35.79 20.85
N PHE A 451 16.55 35.57 22.17
CA PHE A 451 17.12 34.38 22.83
C PHE A 451 16.01 33.40 23.17
N GLY A 452 16.32 32.10 23.19
CA GLY A 452 15.34 31.07 23.52
C GLY A 452 15.38 29.89 22.57
N ASN A 453 14.26 29.18 22.49
CA ASN A 453 14.08 28.04 21.62
C ASN A 453 13.83 28.48 20.19
N TYR A 454 14.44 27.75 19.28
CA TYR A 454 14.20 27.79 17.84
C TYR A 454 14.08 26.36 17.35
N LYS A 455 13.50 26.20 16.17
CA LYS A 455 13.49 24.93 15.46
C LYS A 455 14.31 25.06 14.19
N TRP A 456 14.96 23.99 13.78
CA TRP A 456 15.68 23.97 12.53
C TRP A 456 15.46 22.67 11.80
N VAL A 457 15.54 22.76 10.48
CA VAL A 457 15.33 21.69 9.51
C VAL A 457 16.49 21.74 8.54
N ILE A 458 16.89 20.57 8.05
CA ILE A 458 17.76 20.45 6.90
C ILE A 458 16.95 19.82 5.76
N ALA A 459 17.01 20.42 4.58
CA ALA A 459 16.46 19.81 3.38
C ALA A 459 17.62 19.31 2.52
N GLY A 460 17.52 18.10 1.98
CA GLY A 460 18.54 17.47 1.13
C GLY A 460 18.00 17.14 -0.25
N SER A 461 18.85 17.22 -1.28
CA SER A 461 18.55 16.76 -2.64
C SER A 461 19.72 15.92 -3.14
N ASP A 462 19.47 14.89 -3.96
CA ASP A 462 20.52 14.23 -4.75
C ASP A 462 20.51 14.80 -6.16
N THR A 463 21.55 15.56 -6.52
CA THR A 463 21.69 16.24 -7.81
C THR A 463 22.51 15.45 -8.83
N THR A 464 22.99 14.26 -8.47
CA THR A 464 23.87 13.47 -9.32
C THR A 464 23.08 12.70 -10.37
N THR A 465 23.35 12.97 -11.65
CA THR A 465 22.72 12.37 -12.85
C THR A 465 21.25 12.74 -13.08
N TYR A 466 20.40 12.60 -12.06
CA TYR A 466 18.99 12.96 -12.05
C TYR A 466 18.71 13.65 -10.72
N THR A 467 18.00 14.78 -10.71
CA THR A 467 17.74 15.52 -9.46
C THR A 467 16.46 15.01 -8.82
N SER A 468 16.52 14.74 -7.53
CA SER A 468 15.35 14.47 -6.68
C SER A 468 15.48 15.20 -5.35
N GLY A 469 14.35 15.49 -4.71
CA GLY A 469 14.23 16.36 -3.56
C GLY A 469 14.02 17.84 -3.95
N SER A 470 13.98 18.77 -3.00
CA SER A 470 14.61 18.68 -1.69
C SER A 470 13.69 18.15 -0.59
N TYR A 471 13.99 16.97 -0.06
CA TYR A 471 13.26 16.35 1.04
C TYR A 471 13.62 17.01 2.38
N TRP A 472 12.63 17.49 3.12
CA TRP A 472 12.84 18.14 4.41
C TRP A 472 12.97 17.09 5.51
N SER A 473 13.79 17.36 6.50
CA SER A 473 13.84 16.61 7.76
C SER A 473 12.67 16.96 8.70
N ASP A 474 12.56 16.24 9.81
CA ASP A 474 11.87 16.71 11.00
C ASP A 474 12.58 17.95 11.57
N ALA A 475 11.87 18.71 12.41
CA ALA A 475 12.41 19.85 13.10
C ALA A 475 13.11 19.45 14.40
N ARG A 476 14.37 19.85 14.55
CA ARG A 476 15.11 19.75 15.82
C ARG A 476 15.07 21.06 16.59
N LEU A 477 14.97 20.95 17.90
CA LEU A 477 15.07 22.09 18.81
C LEU A 477 16.53 22.56 18.92
N VAL A 478 16.75 23.86 18.88
CA VAL A 478 18.01 24.50 19.27
C VAL A 478 17.74 25.63 20.25
N TYR A 479 18.51 25.69 21.33
CA TYR A 479 18.43 26.77 22.31
C TYR A 479 19.54 27.79 22.06
N ILE A 480 19.14 29.04 21.81
CA ILE A 480 20.05 30.17 21.65
C ILE A 480 20.20 30.88 22.99
N PRO A 481 21.37 30.75 23.65
CA PRO A 481 21.56 31.22 25.02
C PRO A 481 21.59 32.74 25.14
N SER A 482 20.93 33.28 26.17
CA SER A 482 21.05 34.70 26.53
C SER A 482 22.41 35.01 27.15
N ALA A 483 22.89 36.26 26.98
CA ALA A 483 24.12 36.78 27.59
C ALA A 483 24.25 36.52 29.10
N GLY A 484 23.13 36.43 29.84
CA GLY A 484 23.13 36.20 31.28
C GLY A 484 23.26 34.73 31.73
N SER A 485 22.94 33.77 30.86
CA SER A 485 22.84 32.34 31.21
C SER A 485 24.20 31.64 31.38
N LEU A 486 25.26 32.19 30.78
CA LEU A 486 26.62 31.60 30.80
C LEU A 486 27.40 31.88 32.09
N ALA A 487 26.99 32.88 32.88
CA ALA A 487 27.61 33.16 34.17
C ALA A 487 27.44 31.99 35.17
N LEU A 488 26.45 31.10 34.97
CA LEU A 488 26.26 29.91 35.82
C LEU A 488 27.04 28.67 35.33
N LEU A 489 27.16 28.43 34.02
CA LEU A 489 27.89 27.26 33.51
C LEU A 489 29.42 27.38 33.71
N ALA A 490 29.97 28.59 33.57
CA ALA A 490 31.40 28.82 33.84
C ALA A 490 31.75 28.71 35.34
N VAL A 491 30.79 28.95 36.25
CA VAL A 491 30.99 28.83 37.70
C VAL A 491 30.84 27.38 38.19
N ALA A 492 29.96 26.59 37.58
CA ALA A 492 29.78 25.18 37.94
C ALA A 492 30.99 24.30 37.53
N GLY A 493 31.67 24.61 36.43
CA GLY A 493 32.89 23.91 36.00
C GLY A 493 34.14 24.22 36.84
N GLY A 494 34.14 25.31 37.62
CA GLY A 494 35.29 25.76 38.41
C GLY A 494 35.41 25.19 39.84
N ALA A 495 34.35 24.59 40.37
CA ALA A 495 34.30 24.15 41.77
C ALA A 495 34.48 22.63 42.00
N GLY A 496 34.62 21.83 40.94
CA GLY A 496 34.34 20.39 40.99
C GLY A 496 35.50 19.41 40.80
N LEU A 497 36.78 19.75 41.01
CA LEU A 497 37.86 18.75 40.90
C LEU A 497 39.09 19.06 41.80
N ARG A 498 38.87 19.08 43.13
CA ARG A 498 39.95 18.75 44.08
C ARG A 498 39.81 17.29 44.51
N ARG A 499 40.35 16.38 43.70
CA ARG A 499 40.66 14.99 44.10
C ARG A 499 41.48 15.02 45.39
N ARG A 500 40.90 14.60 46.52
CA ARG A 500 41.67 14.16 47.68
C ARG A 500 42.20 12.75 47.38
N ARG A 501 43.52 12.65 47.23
CA ARG A 501 44.24 11.38 47.36
C ARG A 501 44.10 10.88 48.80
N ARG A 502 43.58 9.67 48.97
CA ARG A 502 44.11 8.63 49.84
C ARG A 502 43.76 7.28 49.25
#